data_AF-A0A354IQM4-F1
#
_entry.id   AF-A0A354IQM4-F1
#
_cell.length_a   1.000
_cell.length_b   1.000
_cell.length_c   1.000
_cell.angle_alpha   90.00
_cell.angle_beta   90.00
_cell.angle_gamma   90.00
#
_symmetry.space_group_name_H-M   'P 1'
#
loop_
_entity.id
_entity.type
_entity.pdbx_description
1 polymer ?
#
loop_
_entity_poly.entity_id
_entity_poly.type
_entity_poly.pdbx_seq_one_letter_code
_entity_poly.pdbx_strand_id
1 'polypeptide(L)'
;AAVHVSRGAFPELEEDEYYWSDLIGMDAVNLQGEALGKVTDMMSNGAQSILRIEPVQDPASTEKTPERLVPFVDQFVKTVDLKAKQITLDWGLDF
;
A
#
# COMPACT_ATOMS: atom_id res chain seq x y z
N ALA A 1 -31.02 3.40 15.58
CA ALA A 1 -31.03 4.29 14.40
C ALA A 1 -30.09 3.68 13.37
N ALA A 2 -30.58 3.37 12.16
CA ALA A 2 -29.75 2.83 11.09
C ALA A 2 -29.36 3.97 10.16
N VAL A 3 -28.06 4.22 10.00
CA VAL A 3 -27.53 5.24 9.10
C VAL A 3 -27.28 4.57 7.76
N HIS A 4 -28.09 4.91 6.75
CA HIS A 4 -27.84 4.58 5.36
C HIS A 4 -27.44 5.86 4.64
N VAL A 5 -26.24 5.92 4.08
CA VAL A 5 -25.77 7.04 3.26
C VAL A 5 -25.77 6.60 1.80
N SER A 6 -26.50 7.34 0.97
CA SER A 6 -26.52 7.17 -0.49
C SER A 6 -25.13 7.46 -1.08
N ARG A 7 -24.64 6.58 -1.96
CA ARG A 7 -23.31 6.65 -2.61
C ARG A 7 -22.98 7.97 -3.36
N GLY A 8 -23.94 8.87 -3.53
CA GLY A 8 -23.76 10.17 -4.22
C GLY A 8 -23.63 11.40 -3.30
N ALA A 9 -23.53 11.21 -1.98
CA ALA A 9 -23.32 12.28 -1.00
C ALA A 9 -21.94 12.20 -0.32
N PHE A 10 -21.03 11.42 -0.89
CA PHE A 10 -19.63 11.50 -0.51
C PHE A 10 -19.05 12.75 -1.18
N PRO A 11 -18.35 13.64 -0.45
CA PRO A 11 -17.52 14.64 -1.10
C PRO A 11 -16.61 13.90 -2.09
N GLU A 12 -16.32 14.50 -3.25
CA GLU A 12 -15.33 13.95 -4.18
C GLU A 12 -14.11 13.57 -3.35
N LEU A 13 -13.84 12.27 -3.22
CA LEU A 13 -12.63 11.78 -2.57
C LEU A 13 -11.50 12.56 -3.24
N GLU A 14 -10.69 13.30 -2.47
CA GLU A 14 -9.51 13.96 -3.02
C GLU A 14 -8.68 12.89 -3.76
N GLU A 15 -7.86 13.28 -4.75
CA GLU A 15 -7.18 12.37 -5.71
C GLU A 15 -6.24 11.29 -5.08
N ASP A 16 -6.34 11.04 -3.78
CA ASP A 16 -5.48 10.20 -2.96
C ASP A 16 -6.23 9.28 -1.94
N GLU A 17 -7.56 9.21 -1.95
CA GLU A 17 -8.29 8.27 -1.07
C GLU A 17 -8.60 6.92 -1.77
N TYR A 18 -7.96 5.86 -1.28
CA TYR A 18 -8.09 4.50 -1.80
C TYR A 18 -8.73 3.58 -0.77
N TYR A 19 -9.54 2.62 -1.22
CA TYR A 19 -10.01 1.55 -0.35
C TYR A 19 -8.88 0.58 -0.03
N TRP A 20 -8.72 0.20 1.24
CA TRP A 20 -7.71 -0.77 1.65
C TRP A 20 -7.85 -2.10 0.88
N SER A 21 -9.08 -2.52 0.58
CA SER A 21 -9.33 -3.74 -0.21
C SER A 21 -8.83 -3.66 -1.66
N ASP A 22 -8.74 -2.47 -2.25
CA ASP A 22 -8.16 -2.28 -3.58
C ASP A 22 -6.63 -2.25 -3.53
N LEU A 23 -6.07 -1.76 -2.42
CA LEU A 23 -4.62 -1.70 -2.18
C LEU A 23 -4.04 -3.09 -1.81
N ILE A 24 -4.78 -3.91 -1.07
CA ILE A 24 -4.35 -5.26 -0.71
C ILE A 24 -4.25 -6.13 -1.97
N GLY A 25 -3.09 -6.76 -2.14
CA GLY A 25 -2.73 -7.57 -3.30
C GLY A 25 -2.03 -6.80 -4.42
N MET A 26 -1.87 -5.48 -4.29
CA MET A 26 -1.08 -4.68 -5.24
C MET A 26 0.43 -4.93 -5.07
N ASP A 27 1.15 -4.81 -6.18
CA ASP A 27 2.59 -4.92 -6.22
C ASP A 27 3.23 -3.57 -5.83
N ALA A 28 4.08 -3.60 -4.80
CA ALA A 28 4.79 -2.42 -4.31
C ALA A 28 6.16 -2.34 -4.97
N VAL A 29 6.48 -1.19 -5.56
CA VAL A 29 7.77 -0.92 -6.20
C VAL A 29 8.38 0.38 -5.68
N ASN A 30 9.70 0.48 -5.70
CA ASN A 30 10.37 1.72 -5.34
C ASN A 30 10.47 2.71 -6.53
N LEU A 31 10.98 3.91 -6.28
CA LEU A 31 11.27 4.91 -7.32
C LEU A 31 12.28 4.44 -8.38
N GLN A 32 13.10 3.44 -8.06
CA GLN A 32 14.06 2.83 -8.97
C GLN A 32 13.43 1.69 -9.81
N GLY A 33 12.15 1.36 -9.59
CA GLY A 33 11.45 0.27 -10.26
C GLY A 33 11.74 -1.12 -9.68
N GLU A 34 12.39 -1.20 -8.53
CA GLU A 34 12.65 -2.46 -7.83
C GLU A 34 11.40 -2.92 -7.08
N ALA A 35 11.11 -4.22 -7.14
CA ALA A 35 9.97 -4.80 -6.45
C ALA A 35 10.26 -4.88 -4.93
N LEU A 36 9.54 -4.08 -4.17
CA LEU A 36 9.55 -4.14 -2.71
C LEU A 36 8.77 -5.36 -2.21
N GLY A 37 7.80 -5.82 -2.99
CA GLY A 37 6.99 -6.98 -2.66
C GLY A 37 5.53 -6.77 -3.01
N LYS A 38 4.63 -7.44 -2.29
CA LYS A 38 3.19 -7.32 -2.48
C LYS A 38 2.54 -6.84 -1.19
N VAL A 39 1.60 -5.90 -1.30
CA VAL A 39 0.80 -5.46 -0.16
C VAL A 39 -0.07 -6.63 0.28
N THR A 40 0.15 -7.14 1.49
CA THR A 40 -0.64 -8.26 2.03
C THR A 40 -1.69 -7.80 3.03
N ASP A 41 -1.45 -6.65 3.67
CA ASP A 41 -2.34 -6.14 4.71
C ASP A 41 -2.20 -4.62 4.86
N MET A 42 -3.15 -4.01 5.56
CA MET A 42 -3.11 -2.60 5.93
C MET A 42 -3.59 -2.44 7.36
N MET A 43 -2.83 -1.69 8.16
CA MET A 43 -3.17 -1.39 9.54
C MET A 43 -3.21 0.11 9.77
N SER A 44 -4.12 0.59 10.62
CA SER A 44 -4.09 1.98 11.09
C SER A 44 -3.49 2.01 12.48
N ASN A 45 -2.49 2.88 12.71
CA ASN A 45 -1.95 3.13 14.04
C ASN A 45 -2.69 4.26 14.78
N GLY A 46 -3.86 4.68 14.29
CA GLY A 46 -4.67 5.77 14.83
C GLY A 46 -4.31 7.17 14.32
N ALA A 47 -3.06 7.37 13.87
CA ALA A 47 -2.63 8.63 13.25
C ALA A 47 -2.55 8.52 11.72
N GLN A 48 -2.14 7.37 11.21
CA GLN A 48 -1.95 7.13 9.78
C GLN A 48 -2.19 5.66 9.44
N SER A 49 -2.48 5.41 8.16
CA SER A 49 -2.54 4.06 7.61
C SER A 49 -1.12 3.57 7.34
N ILE A 50 -0.86 2.30 7.57
CA ILE A 50 0.43 1.62 7.35
C ILE A 50 0.16 0.46 6.39
N LEU A 51 0.84 0.47 5.25
CA LEU A 51 0.92 -0.64 4.32
C LEU A 51 1.84 -1.72 4.88
N ARG A 52 1.40 -2.97 4.76
CA ARG A 52 2.21 -4.14 5.08
C ARG A 52 2.57 -4.84 3.78
N ILE A 53 3.85 -4.77 3.44
CA ILE A 53 4.38 -5.28 2.17
C ILE A 53 5.22 -6.50 2.48
N GLU A 54 4.79 -7.65 1.97
CA GLU A 54 5.55 -8.87 2.08
C GLU A 54 6.53 -8.96 0.88
N PRO A 55 7.84 -9.00 1.14
CA PRO A 55 8.83 -9.19 0.09
C PRO A 55 8.64 -10.55 -0.58
N VAL A 56 8.89 -10.60 -1.90
CA VAL A 56 8.90 -11.88 -2.61
C VAL A 56 10.09 -12.67 -2.10
N GLN A 57 9.84 -13.73 -1.33
CA GLN A 57 10.90 -14.62 -0.85
C GLN A 57 11.62 -15.23 -2.05
N ASP A 58 12.92 -14.99 -2.12
CA ASP A 58 13.75 -15.64 -3.11
C ASP A 58 13.88 -17.13 -2.73
N PRO A 59 13.48 -18.06 -3.61
CA PRO A 59 13.50 -19.50 -3.30
C PRO A 59 14.93 -20.04 -3.11
N ALA A 60 15.98 -19.29 -3.45
CA ALA A 60 17.37 -19.64 -3.20
C ALA A 60 17.93 -19.00 -1.91
N SER A 61 17.22 -18.08 -1.28
CA SER A 61 17.60 -17.47 -0.01
C SER A 61 16.91 -18.14 1.17
N THR A 62 17.70 -18.71 2.08
CA THR A 62 17.21 -19.25 3.36
C THR A 62 16.84 -18.15 4.37
N GLU A 63 17.17 -16.89 4.08
CA GLU A 63 16.87 -15.75 4.93
C GLU A 63 15.49 -15.21 4.63
N LYS A 64 14.60 -15.22 5.63
CA LYS A 64 13.31 -14.56 5.53
C LYS A 64 13.52 -13.06 5.60
N THR A 65 13.34 -12.37 4.48
CA THR A 65 13.20 -10.91 4.50
C THR A 65 11.93 -10.56 5.28
N PRO A 66 12.02 -9.72 6.33
CA PRO A 66 10.84 -9.34 7.09
C PRO A 66 9.85 -8.54 6.22
N GLU A 67 8.59 -8.56 6.62
CA GLU A 67 7.57 -7.68 6.05
C GLU A 67 7.91 -6.21 6.31
N ARG A 68 7.63 -5.35 5.33
CA ARG A 68 7.89 -3.90 5.39
C ARG A 68 6.63 -3.18 5.80
N LEU A 69 6.75 -2.32 6.81
CA LEU A 69 5.69 -1.47 7.31
C LEU A 69 5.89 -0.05 6.79
N VAL A 70 5.21 0.30 5.72
CA VAL A 70 5.36 1.59 5.04
C VAL A 70 4.17 2.49 5.38
N PRO A 71 4.39 3.68 5.95
CA PRO A 71 3.29 4.60 6.19
C PRO A 71 2.67 5.07 4.87
N PHE A 72 1.34 4.92 4.75
CA PHE A 72 0.56 5.34 3.58
C PHE A 72 0.31 6.85 3.64
N VAL A 73 1.36 7.61 3.35
CA VAL A 73 1.37 9.07 3.28
C VAL A 73 2.09 9.50 2.01
N ASP A 74 1.72 10.64 1.42
CA ASP A 74 2.31 11.21 0.19
C ASP A 74 3.87 11.29 0.22
N GLN A 75 4.44 11.45 1.42
CA GLN A 75 5.89 11.43 1.59
C GLN A 75 6.52 10.12 1.07
N PHE A 76 5.87 8.98 1.33
CA PHE A 76 6.35 7.67 0.89
C PHE A 76 5.57 7.14 -0.31
N VAL A 77 4.26 7.34 -0.40
CA VAL A 77 3.43 6.89 -1.52
C VAL A 77 3.46 7.95 -2.61
N LYS A 78 4.06 7.64 -3.75
CA LYS A 78 4.21 8.60 -4.85
C LYS A 78 3.14 8.44 -5.91
N THR A 79 2.73 7.21 -6.18
CA THR A 79 1.71 6.93 -7.19
C THR A 79 1.03 5.62 -6.87
N VAL A 80 -0.29 5.57 -7.04
CA VAL A 80 -1.10 4.36 -6.91
C VAL A 80 -1.79 4.12 -8.24
N ASP A 81 -1.37 3.07 -8.95
CA ASP A 81 -2.01 2.67 -10.20
C ASP A 81 -2.90 1.45 -9.96
N LEU A 82 -4.20 1.71 -9.75
CA LEU A 82 -5.21 0.67 -9.57
C LEU A 82 -5.40 -0.21 -10.82
N LYS A 83 -5.12 0.31 -12.03
CA LYS A 83 -5.24 -0.48 -13.27
C LYS A 83 -4.10 -1.46 -13.41
N ALA A 84 -2.88 -1.01 -13.14
CA ALA A 84 -1.69 -1.86 -13.12
C ALA A 84 -1.60 -2.71 -11.83
N LYS A 85 -2.42 -2.42 -10.82
CA LYS A 85 -2.34 -2.98 -9.47
C LYS A 85 -0.95 -2.78 -8.87
N GLN A 86 -0.39 -1.59 -9.08
CA GLN A 86 0.97 -1.26 -8.66
C GLN A 86 1.00 0.01 -7.82
N ILE A 87 1.81 0.01 -6.76
CA ILE A 87 2.04 1.17 -5.90
C ILE A 87 3.52 1.54 -5.97
N THR A 88 3.80 2.78 -6.35
CA THR A 88 5.15 3.35 -6.33
C THR A 88 5.41 4.04 -5.02
N LEU A 89 6.45 3.59 -4.33
CA LEU A 89 6.86 4.06 -3.01
C LEU A 89 8.28 4.64 -3.07
N ASP A 90 8.54 5.68 -2.29
CA ASP A 90 9.90 6.13 -1.99
C ASP A 90 10.43 5.36 -0.77
N TRP A 91 10.71 4.07 -0.97
CA TRP A 91 11.19 3.17 0.08
C TRP A 91 12.39 2.35 -0.40
N GLY A 92 13.41 2.20 0.44
CA GLY A 92 14.62 1.42 0.13
C GLY A 92 14.48 -0.06 0.51
N LEU A 93 15.23 -0.94 -0.18
CA LEU A 93 15.27 -2.38 0.15
C LEU A 93 16.00 -2.69 1.47
N ASP A 94 16.83 -1.77 1.96
CA ASP A 94 17.63 -1.87 3.19
C ASP A 94 16.84 -1.64 4.51
N PHE A 95 15.57 -1.24 4.42
CA PHE A 95 14.70 -0.95 5.58
C PHE A 95 13.74 -2.09 5.91
#